data_AF-A0A5C5WZC0-F1
#
_entry.id   AF-A0A5C5WZC0-F1
#
_cell.length_a   1.000
_cell.length_b   1.000
_cell.length_c   1.000
_cell.angle_alpha   90.00
_cell.angle_beta   90.00
_cell.angle_gamma   90.00
#
_symmetry.space_group_name_H-M   'P 1'
#
loop_
_entity.id
_entity.type
_entity.pdbx_description
1 polymer ?
#
loop_
_entity_poly.entity_id
_entity_poly.type
_entity_poly.pdbx_seq_one_letter_code
_entity_poly.pdbx_strand_id
1 'polypeptide(L)'
;MSASESVQKAKKPVSLLIAVVIGAVWLSLLLWLTVQYANPVILNRSQILRSQAVLDGRFPTLENEFIAVEDEESQEKSQPVRFTNFSELTVQPDQEYLVPVIIDGDKITVTPSPIKDIPLIYPATDEARKQLAEIAPSAAKK
;
A
#
# COMPACT_ATOMS: atom_id res chain seq x y z
N MET A 1 34.22 49.62 50.73
CA MET A 1 33.41 49.23 49.55
C MET A 1 33.47 47.71 49.47
N SER A 2 32.48 47.02 50.05
CA SER A 2 32.44 45.55 50.05
C SER A 2 31.46 45.11 48.97
N ALA A 3 31.97 44.46 47.93
CA ALA A 3 31.17 43.85 46.89
C ALA A 3 30.46 42.62 47.46
N SER A 4 29.14 42.62 47.42
CA SER A 4 28.31 41.48 47.82
C SER A 4 28.24 40.50 46.66
N GLU A 5 29.05 39.44 46.72
CA GLU A 5 28.94 38.30 45.78
C GLU A 5 27.66 37.52 46.10
N SER A 6 26.62 37.77 45.30
CA SER A 6 25.42 36.94 45.33
C SER A 6 25.74 35.56 44.75
N VAL A 7 25.78 34.54 45.61
CA VAL A 7 25.88 33.13 45.21
C VAL A 7 24.64 32.74 44.40
N GLN A 8 24.77 32.73 43.08
CA GLN A 8 23.73 32.20 42.19
C GLN A 8 23.62 30.69 42.40
N LYS A 9 22.60 30.25 43.14
CA LYS A 9 22.25 28.82 43.23
C LYS A 9 21.85 28.33 41.83
N ALA A 10 22.72 27.53 41.22
CA ALA A 10 22.45 26.86 39.96
C ALA A 10 21.11 26.10 40.04
N LYS A 11 20.12 26.52 39.24
CA LYS A 11 18.84 25.81 39.13
C LYS A 11 19.11 24.43 38.54
N LYS A 12 18.65 23.38 39.23
CA LYS A 12 18.85 21.98 38.81
C LYS A 12 18.29 21.76 37.39
N PRO A 13 18.94 20.95 36.53
CA PRO A 13 18.60 20.77 35.11
C PRO A 13 17.31 19.97 34.85
N VAL A 14 16.40 19.91 35.82
CA VAL A 14 15.14 19.14 35.75
C VAL A 14 14.26 19.60 34.60
N SER A 15 14.26 20.91 34.30
CA SER A 15 13.50 21.46 33.17
C SER A 15 13.97 20.93 31.82
N LEU A 16 15.28 20.71 31.65
CA LEU A 16 15.83 20.17 30.40
C LEU A 16 15.44 18.70 30.23
N LEU A 17 15.51 17.90 31.30
CA LEU A 17 15.10 16.49 31.24
C LEU A 17 13.62 16.34 30.90
N ILE A 18 12.74 17.15 31.50
CA ILE A 18 11.31 17.16 31.17
C ILE A 18 11.09 17.50 29.70
N ALA A 19 11.78 18.53 29.17
CA ALA A 19 11.66 18.90 27.76
C ALA A 19 12.10 17.77 26.82
N VAL A 20 13.18 17.05 27.14
CA VAL A 20 13.64 15.89 26.36
C VAL A 20 12.60 14.76 26.38
N VAL A 21 12.02 14.46 27.53
CA VAL A 21 10.99 13.40 27.65
C VAL A 21 9.75 13.76 26.83
N ILE A 22 9.26 15.00 26.94
CA ILE A 22 8.11 15.47 26.15
C ILE A 22 8.43 15.37 24.65
N GLY A 23 9.62 15.81 24.23
CA GLY A 23 10.06 15.71 22.84
C GLY A 23 10.12 14.27 22.33
N ALA A 24 10.63 13.34 23.15
CA ALA A 24 10.69 11.92 22.80
C ALA A 24 9.30 11.30 22.64
N VAL A 25 8.37 11.60 23.57
CA VAL A 25 6.98 11.13 23.48
C VAL A 25 6.30 11.68 22.23
N TRP A 26 6.49 12.97 21.94
CA TRP A 26 5.92 13.62 20.76
C TRP A 26 6.44 13.01 19.46
N LEU A 27 7.75 12.77 19.37
CA LEU A 27 8.37 12.16 18.20
C LEU A 27 7.89 10.72 17.99
N SER A 28 7.77 9.94 19.06
CA SER A 28 7.19 8.59 19.01
C SER A 28 5.74 8.61 18.49
N LEU A 29 4.94 9.59 18.91
CA LEU A 29 3.57 9.75 18.42
C LEU A 29 3.54 10.07 16.93
N LEU A 30 4.37 11.00 16.45
CA LEU A 30 4.46 11.34 15.02
C LEU A 30 4.94 10.15 14.18
N LEU A 31 5.89 9.37 14.70
CA LEU A 31 6.39 8.18 14.01
C LEU A 31 5.29 7.13 13.91
N TRP A 32 4.55 6.90 14.98
CA TRP A 32 3.41 5.98 14.98
C TRP A 32 2.31 6.41 14.00
N LEU A 33 1.96 7.71 13.97
CA LEU A 33 1.02 8.25 12.98
C LEU A 33 1.54 8.09 11.55
N THR A 34 2.83 8.30 11.32
CA THR A 34 3.42 8.13 9.99
C THR A 34 3.31 6.68 9.53
N VAL A 35 3.53 5.71 10.41
CA VAL A 35 3.37 4.29 10.07
C VAL A 35 1.91 3.94 9.76
N GLN A 36 0.96 4.48 10.53
CA GLN A 36 -0.47 4.20 10.34
C GLN A 36 -1.08 4.89 9.11
N TYR A 37 -0.60 6.07 8.76
CA TYR A 37 -1.15 6.90 7.69
C TYR A 37 -0.22 7.04 6.48
N ALA A 38 0.83 6.22 6.40
CA ALA A 38 1.69 6.18 5.23
C ALA A 38 0.87 5.73 4.02
N ASN A 39 0.49 6.70 3.18
CA ASN A 39 -0.08 6.56 1.85
C ASN A 39 -1.16 5.48 1.72
N PRO A 40 -2.43 5.78 2.05
CA PRO A 40 -3.52 4.85 1.76
C PRO A 40 -3.48 4.46 0.28
N VAL A 41 -3.74 3.18 0.01
CA VAL A 41 -3.87 2.69 -1.37
C VAL A 41 -5.11 3.35 -1.96
N ILE A 42 -4.94 4.23 -2.94
CA ILE A 42 -6.03 4.87 -3.67
C ILE A 42 -6.11 4.18 -5.03
N LEU A 43 -7.22 3.49 -5.29
CA LEU A 43 -7.45 2.87 -6.59
C LEU A 43 -7.70 3.93 -7.66
N ASN A 44 -7.01 3.82 -8.79
CA ASN A 44 -7.31 4.68 -9.94
C ASN A 44 -8.64 4.22 -10.58
N ARG A 45 -9.73 4.88 -10.20
CA ARG A 45 -11.08 4.61 -10.70
C ARG A 45 -11.16 4.48 -12.23
N SER A 46 -10.46 5.34 -12.97
CA SER A 46 -10.49 5.32 -14.43
C SER A 46 -9.81 4.08 -15.03
N GLN A 47 -8.77 3.56 -14.38
CA GLN A 47 -8.12 2.31 -14.78
C GLN A 47 -9.02 1.12 -14.47
N ILE A 48 -9.61 1.07 -13.27
CA ILE A 48 -10.54 0.01 -12.86
C ILE A 48 -11.74 -0.06 -13.81
N LEU A 49 -12.35 1.08 -14.15
CA LEU A 49 -13.51 1.12 -15.05
C LEU A 49 -13.17 0.76 -16.50
N ARG A 50 -11.90 0.90 -16.92
CA ARG A 50 -11.42 0.48 -18.26
C ARG A 50 -10.98 -0.96 -18.30
N SER A 51 -10.68 -1.55 -17.14
CA SER A 51 -10.37 -2.97 -17.04
C SER A 51 -11.63 -3.80 -17.25
N GLN A 52 -11.48 -4.97 -17.87
CA GLN A 52 -12.58 -5.91 -18.03
C GLN A 52 -12.79 -6.74 -16.77
N ALA A 53 -11.72 -6.97 -16.01
CA ALA A 53 -11.73 -7.66 -14.74
C ALA A 53 -10.63 -7.11 -13.83
N VAL A 54 -10.77 -7.34 -12.53
CA VAL A 54 -9.70 -7.13 -11.55
C VAL A 54 -9.43 -8.48 -10.93
N LEU A 55 -8.20 -8.96 -11.05
CA LEU A 55 -7.77 -10.22 -10.45
C LEU A 55 -7.21 -9.93 -9.06
N ASP A 56 -7.63 -10.66 -8.05
CA ASP A 56 -6.98 -10.71 -6.74
C ASP A 56 -6.03 -11.91 -6.73
N GLY A 57 -4.81 -11.75 -6.23
CA GLY A 57 -3.80 -12.79 -6.30
C GLY A 57 -2.41 -12.35 -5.90
N ARG A 58 -1.42 -13.22 -6.08
CA ARG A 58 -0.02 -12.96 -5.72
C ARG A 58 0.95 -13.38 -6.80
N PHE A 59 2.14 -12.77 -6.75
CA PHE A 59 3.28 -13.16 -7.57
C PHE A 59 4.21 -14.05 -6.72
N PRO A 60 4.22 -15.39 -6.91
CA PRO A 60 5.11 -16.28 -6.16
C PRO A 60 6.59 -16.02 -6.47
N THR A 61 6.89 -15.53 -7.67
CA THR A 61 8.26 -15.26 -8.14
C THR A 61 8.27 -13.99 -8.99
N LEU A 62 9.48 -13.52 -9.34
CA LEU A 62 9.68 -12.42 -10.28
C LEU A 62 9.63 -12.88 -11.76
N GLU A 63 9.24 -14.13 -12.03
CA GLU A 63 9.37 -14.77 -13.35
C GLU A 63 8.08 -14.72 -14.21
N ASN A 64 7.25 -13.69 -14.02
CA ASN A 64 6.01 -13.48 -14.78
C ASN A 64 4.93 -14.56 -14.55
N GLU A 65 4.77 -15.01 -13.32
CA GLU A 65 3.65 -15.89 -12.96
C GLU A 65 2.80 -15.19 -11.90
N PHE A 66 1.50 -15.10 -12.16
CA PHE A 66 0.51 -14.58 -11.23
C PHE A 66 -0.46 -15.68 -10.86
N ILE A 67 -0.63 -15.92 -9.57
CA ILE A 67 -1.58 -16.90 -9.07
C ILE A 67 -2.76 -16.13 -8.52
N ALA A 68 -3.91 -16.26 -9.18
CA ALA A 68 -5.16 -15.70 -8.66
C ALA A 68 -5.48 -16.37 -7.31
N VAL A 69 -5.90 -15.58 -6.33
CA VAL A 69 -6.48 -16.09 -5.09
C VAL A 69 -7.96 -16.28 -5.38
N GLU A 70 -8.36 -17.53 -5.57
CA GLU A 70 -9.78 -17.89 -5.58
C GLU A 70 -10.35 -17.80 -4.17
N ASP A 71 -11.63 -17.42 -4.09
CA ASP A 71 -12.40 -17.48 -2.85
C ASP A 71 -12.27 -18.89 -2.25
N GLU A 72 -12.06 -18.98 -0.93
CA GLU A 72 -11.78 -20.23 -0.19
C GLU A 72 -12.85 -21.33 -0.40
N GLU A 73 -14.02 -20.99 -0.95
CA GLU A 73 -15.06 -21.95 -1.31
C GLU A 73 -14.78 -22.76 -2.59
N SER A 74 -13.94 -22.26 -3.51
CA SER A 74 -13.56 -22.98 -4.71
C SER A 74 -12.36 -23.90 -4.43
N GLN A 75 -12.58 -25.22 -4.48
CA GLN A 75 -11.51 -26.21 -4.33
C GLN A 75 -10.65 -26.39 -5.60
N GLU A 76 -10.91 -25.62 -6.67
CA GLU A 76 -10.11 -25.67 -7.88
C GLU A 76 -8.77 -24.95 -7.66
N LYS A 77 -7.67 -25.57 -8.11
CA LYS A 77 -6.38 -24.91 -8.09
C LYS A 77 -6.37 -23.84 -9.18
N SER A 78 -6.30 -22.57 -8.77
CA SER A 78 -6.13 -21.46 -9.70
C SER A 78 -4.90 -21.67 -10.58
N GLN A 79 -5.10 -21.60 -11.88
CA GLN A 79 -4.03 -21.74 -12.86
C GLN A 79 -3.18 -20.45 -12.88
N PRO A 80 -1.85 -20.56 -13.04
CA PRO A 80 -1.01 -19.39 -13.15
C PRO A 80 -1.36 -18.61 -14.43
N VAL A 81 -1.58 -17.32 -14.27
CA VAL A 81 -1.82 -16.35 -15.33
C VAL A 81 -0.50 -15.65 -15.67
N ARG A 82 -0.23 -15.46 -16.96
CA ARG A 82 0.93 -14.72 -17.45
C ARG A 82 0.49 -13.41 -18.08
N PHE A 83 1.12 -12.31 -17.70
CA PHE A 83 0.82 -11.00 -18.27
C PHE A 83 1.75 -10.69 -19.44
N THR A 84 1.20 -10.17 -20.52
CA THR A 84 1.97 -9.76 -21.70
C THR A 84 2.93 -8.61 -21.40
N ASN A 85 2.53 -7.69 -20.52
CA ASN A 85 3.28 -6.50 -20.12
C ASN A 85 3.89 -6.62 -18.71
N PHE A 86 4.22 -7.84 -18.27
CA PHE A 86 4.79 -8.05 -16.93
C PHE A 86 6.11 -7.31 -16.68
N SER A 87 6.94 -7.16 -17.72
CA SER A 87 8.21 -6.42 -17.63
C SER A 87 8.05 -4.95 -17.22
N GLU A 88 6.85 -4.40 -17.35
CA GLU A 88 6.51 -3.03 -16.96
C GLU A 88 6.00 -2.93 -15.52
N LEU A 89 5.74 -4.07 -14.87
CA LEU A 89 5.21 -4.14 -13.51
C LEU A 89 6.33 -4.07 -12.48
N THR A 90 6.05 -3.39 -11.38
CA THR A 90 6.88 -3.44 -10.17
C THR A 90 6.14 -4.27 -9.13
N VAL A 91 6.59 -5.52 -8.94
CA VAL A 91 5.99 -6.48 -8.00
C VAL A 91 6.98 -6.83 -6.89
N GLN A 92 6.45 -7.06 -5.70
CA GLN A 92 7.16 -7.73 -4.62
C GLN A 92 6.69 -9.18 -4.54
N PRO A 93 7.60 -10.16 -4.43
CA PRO A 93 7.23 -11.56 -4.26
C PRO A 93 6.34 -11.78 -3.03
N ASP A 94 5.43 -12.74 -3.11
CA ASP A 94 4.53 -13.17 -2.03
C ASP A 94 3.57 -12.10 -1.47
N GLN A 95 3.54 -10.91 -2.07
CA GLN A 95 2.55 -9.88 -1.75
C GLN A 95 1.28 -10.08 -2.58
N GLU A 96 0.12 -9.86 -1.95
CA GLU A 96 -1.18 -9.88 -2.63
C GLU A 96 -1.46 -8.55 -3.34
N TYR A 97 -2.02 -8.64 -4.55
CA TYR A 97 -2.32 -7.52 -5.42
C TYR A 97 -3.70 -7.65 -6.06
N LEU A 98 -4.36 -6.51 -6.21
CA LEU A 98 -5.45 -6.28 -7.13
C LEU A 98 -4.87 -5.81 -8.47
N VAL A 99 -5.06 -6.62 -9.50
CA VAL A 99 -4.49 -6.42 -10.83
C VAL A 99 -5.62 -6.14 -11.83
N PRO A 100 -5.81 -4.90 -12.28
CA PRO A 100 -6.82 -4.57 -13.29
C PRO A 100 -6.34 -5.06 -14.65
N VAL A 101 -7.10 -5.92 -15.32
CA VAL A 101 -6.70 -6.58 -16.57
C VAL A 101 -7.65 -6.31 -17.73
N ILE A 102 -7.09 -6.35 -18.94
CA ILE A 102 -7.79 -6.45 -20.21
C ILE A 102 -7.48 -7.84 -20.78
N ILE A 103 -8.54 -8.55 -21.19
CA ILE A 103 -8.46 -9.88 -21.79
C ILE A 103 -8.75 -9.71 -23.30
N ASP A 104 -7.79 -10.11 -24.13
CA ASP A 104 -7.87 -10.08 -25.59
C ASP A 104 -7.50 -11.46 -26.15
N GLY A 105 -8.50 -12.34 -26.28
CA GLY A 105 -8.30 -13.76 -26.57
C GLY A 105 -7.50 -14.44 -25.45
N ASP A 106 -6.39 -15.07 -25.79
CA ASP A 106 -5.48 -15.74 -24.83
C ASP A 106 -4.50 -14.78 -24.15
N LYS A 107 -4.54 -13.49 -24.49
CA LYS A 107 -3.63 -12.49 -23.94
C LYS A 107 -4.28 -11.75 -22.80
N ILE A 108 -3.63 -11.78 -21.65
CA ILE A 108 -4.02 -11.00 -20.48
C ILE A 108 -2.99 -9.90 -20.28
N THR A 109 -3.45 -8.66 -20.28
CA THR A 109 -2.61 -7.46 -20.18
C THR A 109 -3.06 -6.64 -18.98
N VAL A 110 -2.13 -6.16 -18.16
CA VAL A 110 -2.45 -5.23 -17.07
C VAL A 110 -2.85 -3.89 -17.68
N THR A 111 -4.01 -3.38 -17.26
CA THR A 111 -4.61 -2.16 -17.79
C THR A 111 -3.68 -0.97 -17.51
N PRO A 112 -3.28 -0.16 -18.51
CA PRO A 112 -2.43 1.00 -18.27
C PRO A 112 -3.18 2.13 -17.57
N SER A 113 -2.50 2.87 -16.71
CA SER A 113 -3.03 4.07 -16.07
C SER A 113 -3.09 5.24 -17.05
N PRO A 114 -4.20 5.99 -17.15
CA PRO A 114 -4.30 7.11 -18.08
C PRO A 114 -3.39 8.30 -17.76
N ILE A 115 -2.77 8.33 -16.57
CA ILE A 115 -1.93 9.46 -16.14
C ILE A 115 -0.49 9.33 -16.66
N LYS A 116 0.05 8.10 -16.68
CA LYS A 116 1.46 7.83 -17.01
C LYS A 116 1.65 6.79 -18.11
N ASP A 117 0.56 6.19 -18.60
CA ASP A 117 0.56 5.04 -19.51
C ASP A 117 1.37 3.83 -19.00
N ILE A 118 1.58 3.77 -17.68
CA ILE A 118 2.26 2.66 -16.99
C ILE A 118 1.17 1.79 -16.34
N PRO A 119 1.25 0.46 -16.46
CA PRO A 119 0.35 -0.44 -15.75
C PRO A 119 0.55 -0.30 -14.23
N LEU A 120 -0.54 0.00 -13.53
CA LEU A 120 -0.55 0.08 -12.07
C LEU A 120 -1.25 -1.14 -11.49
N ILE A 121 -0.62 -1.75 -10.50
CA ILE A 121 -1.19 -2.78 -9.64
C ILE A 121 -1.28 -2.23 -8.22
N TYR A 122 -2.21 -2.75 -7.43
CA TYR A 122 -2.50 -2.23 -6.11
C TYR A 122 -2.31 -3.32 -5.07
N PRO A 123 -1.67 -3.08 -3.93
CA PRO A 123 -1.70 -4.02 -2.81
C PRO A 123 -3.14 -4.36 -2.43
N ALA A 124 -3.45 -5.64 -2.22
CA ALA A 124 -4.80 -6.11 -1.87
C ALA A 124 -5.11 -5.91 -0.38
N THR A 125 -5.03 -4.66 0.12
CA THR A 125 -5.45 -4.35 1.49
C THR A 125 -6.98 -4.36 1.61
N ASP A 126 -7.49 -4.48 2.83
CA ASP A 126 -8.94 -4.43 3.10
C ASP A 126 -9.58 -3.13 2.59
N GLU A 127 -8.88 -1.99 2.72
CA GLU A 127 -9.34 -0.71 2.19
C GLU A 127 -9.38 -0.71 0.66
N ALA A 128 -8.38 -1.30 0.00
CA ALA A 128 -8.36 -1.41 -1.45
C ALA A 128 -9.52 -2.28 -1.96
N ARG A 129 -9.78 -3.43 -1.30
CA ARG A 129 -10.94 -4.30 -1.61
C ARG A 129 -12.27 -3.57 -1.39
N LYS A 130 -12.41 -2.80 -0.30
CA LYS A 130 -13.59 -1.94 -0.06
C LYS A 130 -13.78 -0.89 -1.15
N GLN A 131 -12.71 -0.17 -1.53
CA GLN A 131 -12.77 0.79 -2.63
C GLN A 131 -13.14 0.13 -3.95
N LEU A 132 -12.62 -1.08 -4.22
CA LEU A 132 -12.97 -1.84 -5.43
C LEU A 132 -14.47 -2.16 -5.46
N ALA A 133 -15.04 -2.63 -4.34
CA ALA A 133 -16.47 -2.88 -4.22
C ALA A 133 -17.34 -1.62 -4.43
N GLU A 134 -16.86 -0.45 -4.01
CA GLU A 134 -17.55 0.82 -4.26
C GLU A 134 -17.46 1.27 -5.74
N ILE A 135 -16.30 1.07 -6.37
CA ILE A 135 -16.07 1.49 -7.76
C ILE A 135 -16.77 0.58 -8.76
N ALA A 136 -16.70 -0.73 -8.53
CA ALA A 136 -17.16 -1.77 -9.44
C ALA A 136 -17.91 -2.86 -8.65
N PRO A 137 -19.16 -2.60 -8.21
CA PRO A 137 -19.92 -3.54 -7.38
C PRO A 137 -20.23 -4.88 -8.07
N SER A 138 -20.16 -4.93 -9.41
CA SER A 138 -20.27 -6.16 -10.19
C SER A 138 -18.97 -6.99 -10.23
N ALA A 139 -17.81 -6.37 -9.99
CA ALA A 139 -16.51 -7.05 -9.95
C ALA A 139 -16.26 -7.71 -8.59
N ALA A 140 -16.88 -7.21 -7.50
CA ALA A 140 -16.73 -7.73 -6.15
C ALA A 140 -17.63 -8.93 -5.81
N LYS A 141 -18.34 -9.51 -6.79
CA LYS A 141 -19.28 -10.64 -6.59
C LYS A 141 -18.84 -11.94 -7.27
N LYS A 142 -17.58 -12.02 -7.69
CA LYS A 142 -17.00 -13.20 -8.32
C LYS A 142 -15.94 -13.78 -7.42
#